data_AF-X0V811-F1
#
_entry.id   AF-X0V811-F1
#
_cell.length_a   1.000
_cell.length_b   1.000
_cell.length_c   1.000
_cell.angle_alpha   90.00
_cell.angle_beta   90.00
_cell.angle_gamma   90.00
#
_symmetry.space_group_name_H-M   'P 1'
#
loop_
_entity.id
_entity.type
_entity.pdbx_description
1 polymer ?
#
loop_
_entity_poly.entity_id
_entity_poly.type
_entity_poly.pdbx_seq_one_letter_code
_entity_poly.pdbx_strand_id
1 'polypeptide(L)'
;GEWGLPEQKHHKTRKRTVDQRALNFLFARYPNKIFRMIMTQRHLTAKILGTYLSDKIIGEDGHAHTSFGVTVTGRLSSRESDVFGSGTDLQNQPENIRDIFIPRPGKKFLAPDLANAENRVQALVANMRNALRAFDRGENVHLKVGEWIHGRVVDKQKEGDTYKRLKNIQHGTNYGMGEGTFATYVRRSVAEAKVLRMKYLEWVPELVEWHKWVDMKVSTGDRTLITPIGRLRTFTKPPSDYKLKTEAYAHIPQS
;
A
#
# COMPACT_ATOMS: atom_id res chain seq x y z
N GLY A 1 22.11 28.02 3.17
CA GLY A 1 21.04 29.02 3.34
C GLY A 1 21.01 29.49 4.78
N GLU A 2 20.18 30.48 5.11
CA GLU A 2 20.12 31.18 6.42
C GLU A 2 20.16 30.27 7.66
N TRP A 3 19.64 29.04 7.56
CA TRP A 3 19.57 28.07 8.65
C TRP A 3 20.74 27.05 8.67
N GLY A 4 21.72 27.17 7.77
CA GLY A 4 22.86 26.24 7.66
C GLY A 4 22.49 24.79 7.26
N LEU A 5 21.23 24.52 6.93
CA LEU A 5 20.75 23.16 6.64
C LEU A 5 21.22 22.65 5.26
N PRO A 6 21.52 21.35 5.13
CA PRO A 6 21.93 20.76 3.86
C PRO A 6 20.78 20.71 2.86
N GLU A 7 21.06 21.10 1.62
CA GLU A 7 20.07 21.06 0.55
C GLU A 7 19.61 19.62 0.26
N GLN A 8 18.28 19.44 0.14
CA GLN A 8 17.68 18.17 -0.25
C GLN A 8 17.20 18.24 -1.70
N LYS A 9 17.40 17.15 -2.45
CA LYS A 9 16.99 17.04 -3.86
C LYS A 9 15.95 15.94 -4.04
N HIS A 10 14.93 16.22 -4.84
CA HIS A 10 13.87 15.26 -5.13
C HIS A 10 14.44 14.08 -5.95
N HIS A 11 14.12 12.85 -5.57
CA HIS A 11 14.77 11.66 -6.14
C HIS A 11 14.60 11.49 -7.67
N LYS A 12 13.45 11.92 -8.24
CA LYS A 12 13.20 11.88 -9.69
C LYS A 12 13.77 13.10 -10.41
N THR A 13 13.26 14.27 -10.08
CA THR A 13 13.55 15.53 -10.78
C THR A 13 14.91 16.14 -10.44
N ARG A 14 15.57 15.68 -9.37
CA ARG A 14 16.84 16.22 -8.83
C ARG A 14 16.81 17.71 -8.45
N LYS A 15 15.66 18.38 -8.57
CA LYS A 15 15.44 19.75 -8.12
C LYS A 15 15.42 19.84 -6.60
N ARG A 16 15.76 21.01 -6.06
CA ARG A 16 15.64 21.31 -4.63
C ARG A 16 14.21 21.00 -4.15
N THR A 17 14.09 20.32 -3.00
CA THR A 17 12.80 19.89 -2.46
C THR A 17 12.72 20.09 -0.96
N VAL A 18 11.49 20.29 -0.50
CA VAL A 18 11.07 20.27 0.91
C VAL A 18 9.87 19.34 1.09
N ASP A 19 9.83 18.26 0.30
CA ASP A 19 8.82 17.21 0.44
C ASP A 19 8.93 16.48 1.79
N GLN A 20 7.95 15.62 2.08
CA GLN A 20 7.87 14.89 3.36
C GLN A 20 9.14 14.07 3.63
N ARG A 21 9.77 13.48 2.60
CA ARG A 21 10.98 12.67 2.75
C ARG A 21 12.16 13.56 3.12
N ALA A 22 12.33 14.68 2.44
CA ALA A 22 13.36 15.66 2.74
C ALA A 22 13.19 16.25 4.15
N LEU A 23 11.97 16.62 4.55
CA LEU A 23 11.68 17.14 5.88
C LEU A 23 11.93 16.09 6.98
N ASN A 24 11.54 14.83 6.76
CA ASN A 24 11.83 13.74 7.69
C ASN A 24 13.34 13.51 7.84
N PHE A 25 14.10 13.56 6.74
CA PHE A 25 15.56 13.43 6.78
C PHE A 25 16.21 14.58 7.55
N LEU A 26 15.80 15.82 7.27
CA LEU A 26 16.31 16.99 7.97
C LEU A 26 15.95 16.95 9.45
N PHE A 27 14.73 16.55 9.81
CA PHE A 27 14.31 16.39 11.20
C PHE A 27 15.12 15.32 11.94
N ALA A 28 15.43 14.20 11.30
CA ALA A 28 16.21 13.13 11.92
C ALA A 28 17.66 13.57 12.24
N ARG A 29 18.25 14.43 11.38
CA ARG A 29 19.64 14.89 11.53
C ARG A 29 19.76 16.20 12.33
N TYR A 30 18.73 17.03 12.29
CA TYR A 30 18.67 18.33 12.97
C TYR A 30 17.33 18.43 13.72
N PRO A 31 17.14 17.71 14.84
CA PRO A 31 15.86 17.67 15.53
C PRO A 31 15.43 19.06 16.01
N ASN A 32 14.40 19.60 15.38
CA ASN A 32 13.81 20.89 15.75
C ASN A 32 12.28 20.83 15.57
N LYS A 33 11.54 21.43 16.52
CA LYS A 33 10.07 21.47 16.53
C LYS A 33 9.51 22.11 15.25
N ILE A 34 10.23 23.03 14.61
CA ILE A 34 9.78 23.71 13.40
C ILE A 34 9.50 22.73 12.25
N PHE A 35 10.29 21.65 12.12
CA PHE A 35 10.06 20.65 11.08
C PHE A 35 8.70 19.98 11.27
N ARG A 36 8.34 19.62 12.51
CA ARG A 36 7.03 19.05 12.82
C ARG A 36 5.91 20.04 12.49
N MET A 37 6.08 21.32 12.86
CA MET A 37 5.09 22.36 12.57
C MET A 37 4.89 22.54 11.05
N ILE A 38 5.98 22.60 10.27
CA ILE A 38 5.91 22.69 8.81
C ILE A 38 5.22 21.46 8.22
N MET A 39 5.58 20.25 8.65
CA MET A 39 4.96 19.02 8.17
C MET A 39 3.46 18.98 8.49
N THR A 40 3.07 19.36 9.71
CA THR A 40 1.66 19.45 10.13
C THR A 40 0.90 20.50 9.31
N GLN A 41 1.45 21.71 9.17
CA GLN A 41 0.81 22.78 8.39
C GLN A 41 0.61 22.37 6.93
N ARG A 42 1.62 21.75 6.31
CA ARG A 42 1.53 21.25 4.92
C ARG A 42 0.46 20.17 4.79
N HIS A 43 0.41 19.25 5.76
CA HIS A 43 -0.61 18.20 5.77
C HIS A 43 -2.01 18.79 5.87
N LEU A 44 -2.25 19.73 6.78
CA LEU A 44 -3.56 20.35 6.97
C LEU A 44 -3.98 21.19 5.76
N THR A 45 -3.10 22.06 5.27
CA THR A 45 -3.46 23.00 4.20
C THR A 45 -3.55 22.34 2.83
N ALA A 46 -2.51 21.62 2.41
CA ALA A 46 -2.46 21.07 1.06
C ALA A 46 -3.36 19.84 0.89
N LYS A 47 -3.47 19.01 1.93
CA LYS A 47 -4.18 17.73 1.84
C LYS A 47 -5.58 17.81 2.44
N ILE A 48 -5.71 18.26 3.70
CA ILE A 48 -7.04 18.29 4.33
C ILE A 48 -7.93 19.36 3.72
N LEU A 49 -7.52 20.63 3.80
CA LEU A 49 -8.29 21.75 3.26
C LEU A 49 -8.31 21.73 1.74
N GLY A 50 -7.14 21.61 1.11
CA GLY A 50 -7.01 21.70 -0.34
C GLY A 50 -7.63 20.53 -1.12
N THR A 51 -7.61 19.30 -0.59
CA THR A 51 -8.12 18.11 -1.30
C THR A 51 -9.49 17.67 -0.79
N TYR A 52 -9.73 17.65 0.52
CA TYR A 52 -10.92 17.00 1.09
C TYR A 52 -12.04 17.95 1.54
N LEU A 53 -11.72 19.20 1.88
CA LEU A 53 -12.68 20.20 2.37
C LEU A 53 -12.79 21.42 1.45
N SER A 54 -12.57 21.20 0.15
CA SER A 54 -12.70 22.21 -0.90
C SER A 54 -14.18 22.39 -1.30
N ASP A 55 -14.61 23.62 -1.49
CA ASP A 55 -15.98 23.96 -1.94
C ASP A 55 -16.31 23.37 -3.33
N LYS A 56 -15.31 22.94 -4.10
CA LYS A 56 -15.48 22.31 -5.43
C LYS A 56 -16.03 20.89 -5.38
N ILE A 57 -16.21 20.33 -4.19
CA ILE A 57 -16.56 18.92 -4.01
C ILE A 57 -18.07 18.70 -4.16
N ILE A 58 -18.90 19.70 -3.83
CA ILE A 58 -20.35 19.57 -3.76
C ILE A 58 -20.98 20.10 -5.06
N GLY A 59 -21.77 19.25 -5.73
CA GLY A 59 -22.55 19.62 -6.90
C GLY A 59 -23.81 20.42 -6.54
N GLU A 60 -24.52 20.90 -7.55
CA GLU A 60 -25.76 21.68 -7.40
C GLU A 60 -26.87 20.92 -6.65
N ASP A 61 -26.84 19.58 -6.66
CA ASP A 61 -27.76 18.71 -5.95
C ASP A 61 -27.40 18.53 -4.45
N GLY A 62 -26.39 19.23 -3.96
CA GLY A 62 -25.91 19.15 -2.58
C GLY A 62 -25.13 17.88 -2.26
N HIS A 63 -24.69 17.10 -3.27
CA HIS A 63 -23.94 15.86 -3.08
C HIS A 63 -22.52 15.96 -3.64
N ALA A 64 -21.60 15.17 -3.08
CA ALA A 64 -20.28 14.97 -3.64
C ALA A 64 -20.34 13.94 -4.78
N HIS A 65 -19.83 14.30 -5.96
CA HIS A 65 -19.77 13.44 -7.13
C HIS A 65 -18.33 12.97 -7.38
N THR A 66 -18.18 11.72 -7.84
CA THR A 66 -16.88 11.17 -8.20
C THR A 66 -16.97 10.38 -9.49
N SER A 67 -15.88 10.40 -10.24
CA SER A 67 -15.75 9.68 -11.51
C SER A 67 -14.95 8.42 -11.31
N PHE A 68 -15.52 7.27 -11.73
CA PHE A 68 -14.82 6.00 -11.69
C PHE A 68 -14.11 5.72 -13.02
N GLY A 69 -12.80 5.58 -12.95
CA GLY A 69 -11.98 5.02 -14.01
C GLY A 69 -11.55 3.58 -13.70
N VAL A 70 -10.92 2.93 -14.67
CA VAL A 70 -10.33 1.58 -14.49
C VAL A 70 -8.81 1.70 -14.54
N THR A 71 -8.12 1.01 -13.64
CA THR A 71 -6.65 0.92 -13.62
C THR A 71 -6.14 -0.20 -14.54
N VAL A 72 -4.83 -0.25 -14.75
CA VAL A 72 -4.17 -1.32 -15.52
C VAL A 72 -4.46 -2.71 -14.92
N THR A 73 -4.56 -2.83 -13.60
CA THR A 73 -4.91 -4.10 -12.95
C THR A 73 -6.40 -4.37 -12.98
N GLY A 74 -7.26 -3.39 -13.26
CA GLY A 74 -8.70 -3.57 -13.39
C GLY A 74 -9.50 -3.08 -12.20
N ARG A 75 -8.80 -2.63 -11.16
CA ARG A 75 -9.42 -1.91 -10.05
C ARG A 75 -10.11 -0.67 -10.56
N LEU A 76 -11.20 -0.31 -9.91
CA LEU A 76 -11.75 1.03 -10.03
C LEU A 76 -10.77 2.02 -9.39
N SER A 77 -10.60 3.17 -10.03
CA SER A 77 -9.95 4.35 -9.48
C SER A 77 -10.97 5.47 -9.41
N SER A 78 -10.94 6.25 -8.35
CA SER A 78 -11.66 7.53 -8.31
C SER A 78 -10.75 8.63 -8.85
N ARG A 79 -11.31 9.62 -9.53
CA ARG A 79 -10.57 10.73 -10.14
C ARG A 79 -11.33 12.04 -9.99
N GLU A 80 -10.56 13.13 -9.93
CA GLU A 80 -11.05 14.48 -10.19
C GLU A 80 -11.42 14.59 -11.67
N SER A 81 -12.62 15.12 -11.95
CA SER A 81 -13.28 15.31 -13.25
C SER A 81 -13.82 14.08 -14.00
N ASP A 82 -15.12 14.12 -14.32
CA ASP A 82 -15.70 13.50 -15.52
C ASP A 82 -15.42 14.36 -16.78
N VAL A 83 -16.00 13.97 -17.93
CA VAL A 83 -15.89 14.73 -19.19
C VAL A 83 -16.44 16.17 -19.12
N PHE A 84 -17.15 16.51 -18.04
CA PHE A 84 -17.74 17.83 -17.80
C PHE A 84 -16.92 18.67 -16.80
N GLY A 85 -15.76 18.17 -16.35
CA GLY A 85 -14.89 18.92 -15.46
C GLY A 85 -15.35 18.94 -14.00
N SER A 86 -16.29 18.06 -13.61
CA SER A 86 -16.90 18.05 -12.28
C SER A 86 -16.53 16.81 -11.45
N GLY A 87 -16.50 16.93 -10.12
CA GLY A 87 -16.28 15.82 -9.19
C GLY A 87 -14.89 15.78 -8.54
N THR A 88 -14.75 14.96 -7.49
CA THR A 88 -13.54 14.87 -6.66
C THR A 88 -12.99 13.44 -6.56
N ASP A 89 -11.68 13.31 -6.32
CA ASP A 89 -11.07 12.03 -5.97
C ASP A 89 -11.45 11.64 -4.53
N LEU A 90 -12.39 10.71 -4.43
CA LEU A 90 -12.89 10.16 -3.17
C LEU A 90 -12.09 8.93 -2.71
N GLN A 91 -11.00 8.55 -3.38
CA GLN A 91 -10.21 7.39 -2.97
C GLN A 91 -9.46 7.66 -1.65
N ASN A 92 -9.37 6.63 -0.80
CA ASN A 92 -8.49 6.60 0.38
C ASN A 92 -8.70 7.78 1.37
N GLN A 93 -9.96 8.14 1.64
CA GLN A 93 -10.29 9.19 2.61
C GLN A 93 -9.71 8.85 4.01
N PRO A 94 -8.96 9.79 4.63
CA PRO A 94 -8.46 9.64 5.99
C PRO A 94 -9.61 9.40 6.97
N GLU A 95 -9.38 8.58 8.00
CA GLU A 95 -10.40 8.22 8.98
C GLU A 95 -11.06 9.43 9.62
N ASN A 96 -10.28 10.45 10.00
CA ASN A 96 -10.76 11.70 10.59
C ASN A 96 -11.56 12.60 9.64
N ILE A 97 -11.59 12.29 8.34
CA ILE A 97 -12.36 13.01 7.32
C ILE A 97 -13.63 12.27 6.97
N ARG A 98 -13.72 10.96 7.24
CA ARG A 98 -14.89 10.15 6.87
C ARG A 98 -16.19 10.63 7.51
N ASP A 99 -16.10 11.28 8.66
CA ASP A 99 -17.26 11.79 9.41
C ASP A 99 -18.02 12.90 8.67
N ILE A 100 -17.41 13.54 7.66
CA ILE A 100 -18.11 14.56 6.84
C ILE A 100 -19.10 13.93 5.86
N PHE A 101 -18.94 12.64 5.54
CA PHE A 101 -19.86 11.93 4.67
C PHE A 101 -21.03 11.45 5.51
N ILE A 102 -22.19 12.08 5.32
CA ILE A 102 -23.42 11.75 6.03
C ILE A 102 -24.46 11.12 5.08
N PRO A 103 -25.24 10.13 5.55
CA PRO A 103 -26.32 9.58 4.75
C PRO A 103 -27.46 10.60 4.66
N ARG A 104 -28.28 10.49 3.61
CA ARG A 104 -29.54 11.26 3.53
C ARG A 104 -30.42 11.00 4.77
N PRO A 105 -31.29 11.96 5.16
CA PRO A 105 -32.23 11.77 6.25
C PRO A 105 -33.01 10.45 6.13
N GLY A 106 -33.11 9.70 7.23
CA GLY A 106 -33.78 8.40 7.27
C GLY A 106 -33.01 7.24 6.61
N LYS A 107 -31.75 7.45 6.18
CA LYS A 107 -30.88 6.41 5.59
C LYS A 107 -29.66 6.13 6.45
N LYS A 108 -28.96 5.03 6.14
CA LYS A 108 -27.70 4.62 6.77
C LYS A 108 -26.71 4.19 5.68
N PHE A 109 -25.43 4.40 5.92
CA PHE A 109 -24.38 3.80 5.09
C PHE A 109 -24.11 2.36 5.50
N LEU A 110 -23.80 1.52 4.52
CA LEU A 110 -23.29 0.17 4.70
C LEU A 110 -21.93 0.10 3.99
N ALA A 111 -20.90 -0.38 4.70
CA ALA A 111 -19.54 -0.46 4.19
C ALA A 111 -19.01 -1.91 4.33
N PRO A 112 -19.49 -2.85 3.49
CA PRO A 112 -18.93 -4.19 3.46
C PRO A 112 -17.48 -4.14 2.96
N ASP A 113 -16.57 -4.76 3.69
CA ASP A 113 -15.15 -4.89 3.32
C ASP A 113 -14.74 -6.37 3.32
N LEU A 114 -13.97 -6.77 2.31
CA LEU A 114 -13.51 -8.13 2.16
C LEU A 114 -12.23 -8.36 2.97
N ALA A 115 -12.36 -9.10 4.05
CA ALA A 115 -11.24 -9.39 4.94
C ALA A 115 -10.10 -10.13 4.23
N ASN A 116 -8.95 -9.45 4.07
CA ASN A 116 -7.73 -9.98 3.47
C ASN A 116 -7.91 -10.47 2.02
N ALA A 117 -8.81 -9.84 1.24
CA ALA A 117 -9.14 -10.26 -0.13
C ALA A 117 -7.91 -10.61 -0.98
N GLU A 118 -6.98 -9.66 -1.15
CA GLU A 118 -5.78 -9.86 -1.96
C GLU A 118 -4.88 -10.98 -1.43
N ASN A 119 -4.76 -11.12 -0.10
CA ASN A 119 -3.92 -12.15 0.49
C ASN A 119 -4.53 -13.54 0.31
N ARG A 120 -5.86 -13.64 0.36
CA ARG A 120 -6.59 -14.87 0.04
C ARG A 120 -6.42 -15.26 -1.43
N VAL A 121 -6.56 -14.31 -2.34
CA VAL A 121 -6.32 -14.54 -3.78
C VAL A 121 -4.87 -14.97 -4.00
N GLN A 122 -3.90 -14.27 -3.40
CA GLN A 122 -2.48 -14.61 -3.52
C GLN A 122 -2.19 -16.02 -2.98
N ALA A 123 -2.74 -16.38 -1.82
CA ALA A 123 -2.60 -17.71 -1.25
C ALA A 123 -3.21 -18.80 -2.15
N LEU A 124 -4.34 -18.50 -2.81
CA LEU A 124 -4.99 -19.41 -3.75
C LEU A 124 -4.13 -19.62 -5.01
N VAL A 125 -3.72 -18.53 -5.68
CA VAL A 125 -3.00 -18.62 -6.97
C VAL A 125 -1.58 -19.13 -6.84
N ALA A 126 -0.94 -18.89 -5.69
CA ALA A 126 0.37 -19.47 -5.36
C ALA A 126 0.26 -20.81 -4.63
N ASN A 127 -0.94 -21.31 -4.34
CA ASN A 127 -1.18 -22.54 -3.58
C ASN A 127 -0.43 -22.59 -2.23
N MET A 128 -0.46 -21.50 -1.47
CA MET A 128 0.19 -21.39 -0.16
C MET A 128 -0.57 -22.20 0.89
N ARG A 129 -0.24 -23.48 1.01
CA ARG A 129 -1.00 -24.45 1.82
C ARG A 129 -1.15 -24.00 3.28
N ASN A 130 -0.11 -23.42 3.85
CA ASN A 130 -0.17 -22.95 5.24
C ASN A 130 -1.07 -21.73 5.42
N ALA A 131 -1.01 -20.77 4.48
CA ALA A 131 -1.88 -19.60 4.51
C ALA A 131 -3.35 -19.98 4.27
N LEU A 132 -3.61 -20.87 3.31
CA LEU A 132 -4.96 -21.40 3.04
C LEU A 132 -5.55 -22.09 4.28
N ARG A 133 -4.80 -23.01 4.91
CA ARG A 133 -5.23 -23.66 6.16
C ARG A 133 -5.53 -22.68 7.29
N ALA A 134 -4.71 -21.63 7.44
CA ALA A 134 -4.94 -20.60 8.44
C ALA A 134 -6.22 -19.80 8.13
N PHE A 135 -6.46 -19.47 6.86
CA PHE A 135 -7.69 -18.80 6.43
C PHE A 135 -8.95 -19.64 6.65
N ASP A 136 -8.90 -20.94 6.39
CA ASP A 136 -10.03 -21.87 6.58
C ASP A 136 -10.40 -22.01 8.06
N ARG A 137 -9.41 -21.92 8.95
CA ARG A 137 -9.61 -21.94 10.41
C ARG A 137 -10.05 -20.59 10.99
N GLY A 138 -10.22 -19.56 10.16
CA GLY A 138 -10.51 -18.20 10.62
C GLY A 138 -9.34 -17.55 11.39
N GLU A 139 -8.12 -18.09 11.27
CA GLU A 139 -6.95 -17.55 11.94
C GLU A 139 -6.54 -16.21 11.32
N ASN A 140 -6.05 -15.29 12.14
CA ASN A 140 -5.45 -14.05 11.65
C ASN A 140 -4.01 -14.30 11.21
N VAL A 141 -3.82 -14.51 9.90
CA VAL A 141 -2.51 -14.76 9.28
C VAL A 141 -1.49 -13.67 9.62
N HIS A 142 -1.90 -12.40 9.77
CA HIS A 142 -1.00 -11.31 10.18
C HIS A 142 -0.45 -11.51 11.59
N LEU A 143 -1.31 -11.94 12.53
CA LEU A 143 -0.90 -12.18 13.91
C LEU A 143 0.01 -13.40 14.00
N LYS A 144 -0.29 -14.50 13.31
CA LYS A 144 0.59 -15.69 13.24
C LYS A 144 2.02 -15.34 12.84
N VAL A 145 2.17 -14.49 11.82
CA VAL A 145 3.49 -14.02 11.38
C VAL A 145 4.12 -13.07 12.39
N GLY A 146 3.30 -12.24 13.04
CA GLY A 146 3.73 -11.44 14.18
C GLY A 146 4.32 -12.26 15.32
N GLU A 147 3.69 -13.38 15.64
CA GLU A 147 4.15 -14.28 16.70
C GLU A 147 5.54 -14.82 16.44
N TRP A 148 5.85 -15.21 15.19
CA TRP A 148 7.19 -15.66 14.85
C TRP A 148 8.21 -14.52 14.81
N ILE A 149 7.82 -13.34 14.31
CA ILE A 149 8.70 -12.18 14.25
C ILE A 149 9.09 -11.72 15.67
N HIS A 150 8.11 -11.71 16.58
CA HIS A 150 8.28 -11.18 17.94
C HIS A 150 8.60 -12.26 18.97
N GLY A 151 8.46 -13.55 18.65
CA GLY A 151 8.63 -14.66 19.59
C GLY A 151 7.56 -14.70 20.69
N ARG A 152 6.44 -14.00 20.52
CA ARG A 152 5.34 -13.90 21.50
C ARG A 152 4.03 -13.58 20.82
N VAL A 153 2.92 -13.88 21.49
CA VAL A 153 1.57 -13.46 21.07
C VAL A 153 1.52 -11.94 20.89
N VAL A 154 0.99 -11.49 19.75
CA VAL A 154 0.76 -10.07 19.44
C VAL A 154 -0.71 -9.77 19.68
N ASP A 155 -1.00 -8.83 20.58
CA ASP A 155 -2.37 -8.41 20.88
C ASP A 155 -2.77 -7.29 19.90
N LYS A 156 -3.70 -7.59 18.99
CA LYS A 156 -4.18 -6.62 17.99
C LYS A 156 -4.74 -5.33 18.62
N GLN A 157 -5.42 -5.42 19.76
CA GLN A 157 -6.07 -4.26 20.38
C GLN A 157 -5.04 -3.38 21.09
N LYS A 158 -4.07 -4.00 21.78
CA LYS A 158 -3.02 -3.27 22.51
C LYS A 158 -1.88 -2.80 21.60
N GLU A 159 -1.65 -3.49 20.48
CA GLU A 159 -0.48 -3.28 19.62
C GLU A 159 -0.88 -2.93 18.17
N GLY A 160 -1.81 -2.01 17.99
CA GLY A 160 -2.33 -1.62 16.68
C GLY A 160 -1.26 -1.16 15.67
N ASP A 161 -0.22 -0.45 16.12
CA ASP A 161 0.93 -0.07 15.27
C ASP A 161 1.72 -1.30 14.80
N THR A 162 1.96 -2.27 15.69
CA THR A 162 2.60 -3.55 15.34
C THR A 162 1.75 -4.31 14.33
N TYR A 163 0.44 -4.43 14.56
CA TYR A 163 -0.48 -5.08 13.63
C TYR A 163 -0.46 -4.44 12.23
N LYS A 164 -0.47 -3.10 12.15
CA LYS A 164 -0.35 -2.36 10.88
C LYS A 164 0.96 -2.69 10.15
N ARG A 165 2.09 -2.77 10.87
CA ARG A 165 3.37 -3.16 10.26
C ARG A 165 3.38 -4.60 9.78
N LEU A 166 2.80 -5.54 10.53
CA LEU A 166 2.68 -6.94 10.10
C LEU A 166 1.85 -7.07 8.81
N LYS A 167 0.76 -6.32 8.70
CA LYS A 167 -0.02 -6.22 7.46
C LYS A 167 0.82 -5.73 6.29
N ASN A 168 1.63 -4.69 6.51
CA ASN A 168 2.52 -4.16 5.48
C ASN A 168 3.63 -5.14 5.08
N ILE A 169 4.16 -5.91 6.04
CA ILE A 169 5.15 -6.96 5.79
C ILE A 169 4.55 -8.01 4.87
N GLN A 170 3.40 -8.60 5.22
CA GLN A 170 2.77 -9.63 4.40
C GLN A 170 2.43 -9.12 3.00
N HIS A 171 1.77 -7.96 2.93
CA HIS A 171 1.39 -7.37 1.65
C HIS A 171 2.61 -7.06 0.77
N GLY A 172 3.66 -6.45 1.33
CA GLY A 172 4.85 -6.19 0.54
C GLY A 172 5.62 -7.47 0.21
N THR A 173 5.67 -8.49 1.08
CA THR A 173 6.33 -9.76 0.74
C THR A 173 5.60 -10.48 -0.39
N ASN A 174 4.26 -10.44 -0.45
CA ASN A 174 3.49 -10.92 -1.60
C ASN A 174 3.93 -10.23 -2.91
N TYR A 175 4.41 -8.99 -2.84
CA TYR A 175 4.91 -8.21 -3.97
C TYR A 175 6.44 -8.11 -4.05
N GLY A 176 7.16 -9.07 -3.47
CA GLY A 176 8.61 -9.16 -3.62
C GLY A 176 9.40 -8.14 -2.78
N MET A 177 8.88 -7.73 -1.62
CA MET A 177 9.59 -6.86 -0.69
C MET A 177 10.99 -7.39 -0.37
N GLY A 178 11.99 -6.53 -0.60
CA GLY A 178 13.39 -6.80 -0.28
C GLY A 178 13.73 -6.62 1.20
N GLU A 179 14.88 -7.17 1.61
CA GLU A 179 15.34 -7.25 3.00
C GLU A 179 15.43 -5.88 3.70
N GLY A 180 15.91 -4.84 3.03
CA GLY A 180 16.03 -3.49 3.64
C GLY A 180 14.67 -2.85 3.96
N THR A 181 13.66 -3.08 3.11
CA THR A 181 12.30 -2.60 3.39
C THR A 181 11.67 -3.43 4.50
N PHE A 182 11.89 -4.75 4.48
CA PHE A 182 11.46 -5.64 5.56
C PHE A 182 12.04 -5.19 6.91
N ALA A 183 13.34 -4.91 6.97
CA ALA A 183 14.04 -4.41 8.16
C ALA A 183 13.40 -3.15 8.75
N THR A 184 12.96 -2.24 7.87
CA THR A 184 12.28 -0.99 8.28
C THR A 184 10.96 -1.29 9.00
N TYR A 185 10.17 -2.27 8.52
CA TYR A 185 8.90 -2.62 9.14
C TYR A 185 9.05 -3.45 10.42
N VAL A 186 10.04 -4.35 10.49
CA VAL A 186 10.31 -5.10 11.73
C VAL A 186 11.09 -4.29 12.77
N ARG A 187 11.65 -3.12 12.38
CA ARG A 187 12.49 -2.26 13.21
C ARG A 187 13.69 -3.01 13.81
N ARG A 188 14.39 -3.77 12.98
CA ARG A 188 15.58 -4.53 13.34
C ARG A 188 16.70 -4.28 12.35
N SER A 189 17.90 -4.75 12.66
CA SER A 189 19.01 -4.72 11.72
C SER A 189 18.69 -5.49 10.44
N VAL A 190 19.38 -5.17 9.34
CA VAL A 190 19.21 -5.89 8.06
C VAL A 190 19.54 -7.38 8.22
N ALA A 191 20.54 -7.72 9.03
CA ALA A 191 20.92 -9.10 9.31
C ALA A 191 19.80 -9.89 9.99
N GLU A 192 19.19 -9.33 11.04
CA GLU A 192 18.04 -9.96 11.71
C GLU A 192 16.82 -10.04 10.80
N ALA A 193 16.55 -8.98 10.04
CA ALA A 193 15.45 -8.92 9.08
C ALA A 193 15.56 -10.00 8.00
N LYS A 194 16.79 -10.28 7.54
CA LYS A 194 17.06 -11.36 6.58
C LYS A 194 16.64 -12.72 7.15
N VAL A 195 17.04 -13.03 8.38
CA VAL A 195 16.66 -14.29 9.05
C VAL A 195 15.14 -14.39 9.22
N LEU A 196 14.49 -13.32 9.67
CA LEU A 196 13.03 -13.27 9.84
C LEU A 196 12.29 -13.45 8.51
N ARG A 197 12.78 -12.81 7.45
CA ARG A 197 12.22 -12.94 6.11
C ARG A 197 12.36 -14.36 5.57
N MET A 198 13.50 -15.02 5.80
CA MET A 198 13.68 -16.44 5.42
C MET A 198 12.65 -17.32 6.12
N LYS A 199 12.49 -17.20 7.44
CA LYS A 199 11.47 -17.95 8.20
C LYS A 199 10.06 -17.73 7.67
N TYR A 200 9.72 -16.49 7.32
CA TYR A 200 8.42 -16.19 6.69
C TYR A 200 8.26 -16.93 5.36
N LEU A 201 9.28 -16.94 4.50
CA LEU A 201 9.24 -17.63 3.21
C LEU A 201 9.29 -19.15 3.35
N GLU A 202 9.93 -19.69 4.38
CA GLU A 202 9.87 -21.12 4.74
C GLU A 202 8.46 -21.54 5.18
N TRP A 203 7.67 -20.61 5.73
CA TRP A 203 6.27 -20.86 6.04
C TRP A 203 5.36 -20.82 4.80
N VAL A 204 5.74 -20.10 3.74
CA VAL A 204 5.02 -20.07 2.45
C VAL A 204 5.98 -20.34 1.28
N PRO A 205 6.59 -21.53 1.21
CA PRO A 205 7.58 -21.82 0.17
C PRO A 205 6.98 -21.74 -1.24
N GLU A 206 5.69 -22.01 -1.38
CA GLU A 206 4.98 -21.93 -2.66
C GLU A 206 4.89 -20.49 -3.20
N LEU A 207 4.96 -19.46 -2.32
CA LEU A 207 5.09 -18.06 -2.75
C LEU A 207 6.40 -17.84 -3.53
N VAL A 208 7.50 -18.43 -3.07
CA VAL A 208 8.81 -18.29 -3.71
C VAL A 208 8.79 -18.93 -5.09
N GLU A 209 8.20 -20.12 -5.21
CA GLU A 209 8.06 -20.79 -6.51
C GLU A 209 7.12 -20.02 -7.45
N TRP A 210 6.04 -19.47 -6.92
CA TRP A 210 5.15 -18.60 -7.69
C TRP A 210 5.85 -17.33 -8.17
N HIS A 211 6.67 -16.68 -7.33
CA HIS A 211 7.49 -15.54 -7.74
C HIS A 211 8.47 -15.91 -8.86
N LYS A 212 9.16 -17.05 -8.75
CA LYS A 212 10.07 -17.54 -9.80
C LYS A 212 9.32 -17.78 -11.12
N TRP A 213 8.13 -18.36 -11.05
CA TRP A 213 7.29 -18.58 -12.24
C TRP A 213 6.87 -17.25 -12.89
N VAL A 214 6.38 -16.28 -12.10
CA VAL A 214 6.04 -14.94 -12.62
C VAL A 214 7.27 -14.28 -13.24
N ASP A 215 8.41 -14.32 -12.56
CA ASP A 215 9.68 -13.75 -13.03
C ASP A 215 10.11 -14.33 -14.37
N MET A 216 10.05 -15.65 -14.51
CA MET A 216 10.34 -16.35 -15.76
C MET A 216 9.38 -15.90 -16.87
N LYS A 217 8.06 -15.87 -16.59
CA LYS A 217 7.04 -15.46 -17.56
C LYS A 217 7.27 -14.04 -18.08
N VAL A 218 7.58 -13.09 -17.20
CA VAL A 218 7.73 -11.67 -17.60
C VAL A 218 9.13 -11.28 -18.08
N SER A 219 10.16 -12.03 -17.70
CA SER A 219 11.55 -11.71 -18.09
C SER A 219 11.96 -12.40 -19.38
N THR A 220 11.64 -13.70 -19.51
CA THR A 220 12.13 -14.57 -20.60
C THR A 220 11.02 -15.27 -21.37
N GLY A 221 9.79 -15.30 -20.85
CA GLY A 221 8.64 -15.93 -21.49
C GLY A 221 7.86 -15.00 -22.43
N ASP A 222 6.57 -15.30 -22.61
CA ASP A 222 5.61 -14.56 -23.43
C ASP A 222 5.17 -13.21 -22.85
N ARG A 223 5.71 -12.85 -21.67
CA ARG A 223 5.45 -11.60 -20.96
C ARG A 223 4.00 -11.35 -20.63
N THR A 224 3.19 -12.40 -20.59
CA THR A 224 1.74 -12.28 -20.44
C THR A 224 1.28 -13.09 -19.24
N LEU A 225 0.51 -12.43 -18.38
CA LEU A 225 -0.16 -13.06 -17.25
C LEU A 225 -1.66 -13.00 -17.48
N ILE A 226 -2.35 -14.06 -17.08
CA ILE A 226 -3.80 -14.20 -17.19
C ILE A 226 -4.32 -14.52 -15.79
N THR A 227 -5.34 -13.80 -15.35
CA THR A 227 -5.97 -14.05 -14.05
C THR A 227 -6.91 -15.25 -14.11
N PRO A 228 -7.34 -15.82 -12.98
CA PRO A 228 -8.30 -16.94 -12.97
C PRO A 228 -9.62 -16.66 -13.70
N ILE A 229 -9.99 -15.39 -13.83
CA ILE A 229 -11.20 -14.94 -14.54
C ILE A 229 -10.92 -14.51 -15.99
N GLY A 230 -9.75 -14.82 -16.53
CA GLY A 230 -9.41 -14.60 -17.94
C GLY A 230 -8.90 -13.21 -18.31
N ARG A 231 -8.68 -12.30 -17.34
CA ARG A 231 -8.12 -10.98 -17.61
C ARG A 231 -6.64 -11.11 -17.96
N LEU A 232 -6.28 -10.62 -19.14
CA LEU A 232 -4.93 -10.70 -19.70
C LEU A 232 -4.18 -9.38 -19.54
N ARG A 233 -2.90 -9.44 -19.18
CA ARG A 233 -1.97 -8.30 -19.23
C ARG A 233 -0.63 -8.72 -19.79
N THR A 234 -0.19 -8.04 -20.85
CA THR A 234 1.17 -8.14 -21.39
C THR A 234 2.06 -7.04 -20.81
N PHE A 235 3.24 -7.42 -20.35
CA PHE A 235 4.21 -6.53 -19.73
C PHE A 235 5.25 -6.07 -20.74
N THR A 236 5.36 -4.76 -20.94
CA THR A 236 6.23 -4.16 -21.97
C THR A 236 7.53 -3.58 -21.43
N LYS A 237 7.65 -3.45 -20.10
CA LYS A 237 8.88 -2.95 -19.45
C LYS A 237 10.06 -3.90 -19.73
N PRO A 238 11.28 -3.36 -19.86
CA PRO A 238 12.45 -4.20 -20.02
C PRO A 238 12.70 -5.03 -18.75
N PRO A 239 13.32 -6.23 -18.83
CA PRO A 239 13.59 -7.07 -17.66
C PRO A 239 14.49 -6.42 -16.61
N SER A 240 15.27 -5.42 -17.01
CA SER A 240 16.12 -4.60 -16.12
C SER A 240 15.34 -3.55 -15.33
N ASP A 241 14.08 -3.25 -15.68
CA ASP A 241 13.25 -2.32 -14.91
C ASP A 241 12.84 -2.98 -13.59
N TYR A 242 13.33 -2.43 -12.47
CA TYR A 242 13.04 -2.94 -11.13
C TYR A 242 11.53 -3.02 -10.81
N LYS A 243 10.68 -2.26 -11.51
CA LYS A 243 9.24 -2.28 -11.31
C LYS A 243 8.53 -3.43 -12.02
N LEU A 244 9.13 -4.00 -13.07
CA LEU A 244 8.49 -5.04 -13.88
C LEU A 244 7.96 -6.17 -12.99
N LYS A 245 8.84 -6.71 -12.15
CA LYS A 245 8.51 -7.83 -11.26
C LYS A 245 7.45 -7.47 -10.23
N THR A 246 7.59 -6.31 -9.58
CA THR A 246 6.60 -5.85 -8.60
C THR A 246 5.22 -5.63 -9.20
N GLU A 247 5.14 -5.09 -10.43
CA GLU A 247 3.88 -4.93 -11.15
C GLU A 247 3.29 -6.27 -11.61
N ALA A 248 4.15 -7.24 -11.95
CA ALA A 248 3.75 -8.57 -12.35
C ALA A 248 3.20 -9.39 -11.17
N TYR A 249 3.89 -9.38 -10.03
CA TYR A 249 3.40 -9.98 -8.79
C TYR A 249 2.08 -9.36 -8.34
N ALA A 250 1.90 -8.07 -8.56
CA ALA A 250 0.66 -7.40 -8.20
C ALA A 250 -0.52 -7.75 -9.12
N HIS A 251 -0.29 -8.11 -10.38
CA HIS A 251 -1.37 -8.16 -11.36
C HIS A 251 -2.49 -9.12 -10.98
N ILE A 252 -2.17 -10.41 -10.78
CA ILE A 252 -3.20 -11.43 -10.49
C ILE A 252 -3.95 -11.15 -9.18
N PRO A 253 -3.30 -10.92 -8.03
CA PRO A 253 -4.03 -10.71 -6.76
C PRO A 253 -4.76 -9.36 -6.67
N GLN A 254 -4.45 -8.40 -7.54
CA GLN A 254 -5.11 -7.08 -7.55
C GLN A 254 -6.27 -6.96 -8.51
N SER A 255 -6.31 -7.83 -9.53
CA SER A 255 -7.27 -7.82 -10.63
C SER A 255 -8.64 -8.35 -10.25
#